data_AF-A0A498IWS0-F1
#
_entry.id   AF-A0A498IWS0-F1
#
_cell.length_a   1.000
_cell.length_b   1.000
_cell.length_c   1.000
_cell.angle_alpha   90.00
_cell.angle_beta   90.00
_cell.angle_gamma   90.00
#
_symmetry.space_group_name_H-M   'P 1'
#
loop_
_entity.id
_entity.type
_entity.pdbx_description
1 polymer ?
#
loop_
_entity_poly.entity_id
_entity_poly.type
_entity_poly.pdbx_seq_one_letter_code
_entity_poly.pdbx_strand_id
1 'polypeptide(L)'
;MLSVRLCTVGNKQELFAARVKMKLQNMYDSRTTIFSPEGRLYQVEYAMEAIGNAGTAIGILSKDGVVLVGEKKVTSKLLQTSTSTEKMYKIDDHVACAVAGIMSDANILINTARVQAQRYTFAYQEPMPVEQLVQSLCDTKQGYTQFGWDKNYGFQLYMSDPSGNYGGWKAAAIGANNQAAQSMLKQDYKDEITREEAVELALKVLSKTMDSTSLTSDKLELAEVFVLPSGKVKYQVCSPDALSKLLVKSGILSPISASGFTMSLLSKLRCITVDVTGTLLAYKGELGDYYCMAAKAVGLECPDYKRVHEGFKYAYKDMATKYPCFGHAAKMPNIVWWKTCVRDSFIRAGYHYDEETFEKVFRRIYASFGSSAPYSIFPDSQPFLRWVHEQGLKVGIISNAEYRYRDVILPALGVHQGTDWDFGVFSGIEGVEKPNPKIYELALKRAGNLSPDEVLHIGDSMRKDYVPATSIGMHALLLDRFKTSDADEWRKSGAVVLPDLEAAKEWLTSQKSAS
;
A
#
# COMPACT_ATOMS: atom_id res chain seq x y z
N MET A 1 9.56 0.85 32.14
CA MET A 1 9.89 0.91 33.57
C MET A 1 9.41 2.25 34.13
N LEU A 2 8.79 2.38 35.32
CA LEU A 2 8.56 1.39 36.40
C LEU A 2 9.85 0.61 36.71
N SER A 3 10.79 1.18 37.47
CA SER A 3 12.07 0.49 37.74
C SER A 3 11.87 -0.65 38.74
N VAL A 4 11.30 -1.77 38.26
CA VAL A 4 11.02 -2.98 39.04
C VAL A 4 11.78 -4.14 38.40
N ARG A 5 12.92 -4.48 38.99
CA ARG A 5 13.77 -5.61 38.61
C ARG A 5 13.27 -6.93 39.23
N LEU A 6 13.55 -8.04 38.54
CA LEU A 6 13.89 -9.32 39.17
C LEU A 6 14.90 -10.10 38.30
N CYS A 7 15.74 -10.91 38.94
CA CYS A 7 16.78 -11.78 38.35
C CYS A 7 16.18 -13.04 37.70
N THR A 8 16.80 -13.87 36.84
CA THR A 8 18.06 -13.99 36.04
C THR A 8 17.80 -15.19 35.10
N VAL A 9 18.41 -15.46 33.92
CA VAL A 9 19.81 -15.57 33.47
C VAL A 9 19.78 -15.51 31.92
N GLY A 10 20.78 -14.92 31.22
CA GLY A 10 20.86 -14.99 29.74
C GLY A 10 22.01 -14.18 29.13
N ASN A 11 22.71 -14.75 28.15
CA ASN A 11 24.05 -14.36 27.66
C ASN A 11 24.23 -12.94 27.07
N LYS A 12 25.52 -12.53 27.02
CA LYS A 12 26.11 -11.35 26.32
C LYS A 12 25.80 -11.38 24.79
N GLN A 13 25.74 -10.26 24.05
CA GLN A 13 26.88 -9.40 23.65
C GLN A 13 26.42 -8.06 23.03
N GLU A 14 27.20 -6.99 23.27
CA GLU A 14 27.41 -5.80 22.40
C GLU A 14 26.19 -4.88 22.07
N LEU A 15 26.34 -3.60 21.70
CA LEU A 15 27.51 -2.78 21.30
C LEU A 15 27.66 -1.46 22.10
N PHE A 16 28.92 -1.05 22.28
CA PHE A 16 29.47 0.33 22.34
C PHE A 16 29.02 1.37 23.40
N ALA A 17 30.01 2.15 23.86
CA ALA A 17 29.86 3.26 24.82
C ALA A 17 30.85 4.38 24.48
N ALA A 18 30.49 5.66 24.74
CA ALA A 18 31.42 6.79 24.54
C ALA A 18 31.07 8.12 25.28
N ARG A 19 31.00 8.15 26.62
CA ARG A 19 31.51 9.27 27.48
C ARG A 19 31.20 9.13 28.97
N VAL A 20 32.27 9.08 29.78
CA VAL A 20 32.57 9.92 30.97
C VAL A 20 33.67 9.21 31.78
N LYS A 21 34.81 9.87 31.99
CA LYS A 21 35.88 9.39 32.89
C LYS A 21 35.73 10.05 34.25
N MET A 22 35.05 9.41 35.21
CA MET A 22 35.36 9.60 36.63
C MET A 22 34.88 8.44 37.50
N LYS A 23 35.70 8.04 38.49
CA LYS A 23 35.42 7.02 39.53
C LYS A 23 34.98 5.62 39.03
N LEU A 24 35.94 4.92 38.40
CA LEU A 24 35.95 3.45 38.31
C LEU A 24 36.12 2.80 39.70
N GLN A 25 35.06 2.75 40.50
CA GLN A 25 35.02 1.88 41.70
C GLN A 25 33.61 1.46 42.19
N ASN A 26 32.52 2.07 41.68
CA ASN A 26 31.13 1.71 42.04
C ASN A 26 30.36 0.97 40.92
N MET A 27 31.02 0.17 40.07
CA MET A 27 30.35 -0.54 38.95
C MET A 27 29.37 -1.68 39.38
N TYR A 28 29.13 -1.82 40.69
CA TYR A 28 28.07 -2.67 41.25
C TYR A 28 27.26 -1.93 42.33
N ASP A 29 26.96 -0.64 42.14
CA ASP A 29 25.94 -0.01 42.97
C ASP A 29 24.55 -0.58 42.62
N SER A 30 24.11 -1.52 43.44
CA SER A 30 22.83 -2.21 43.33
C SER A 30 21.71 -1.54 44.13
N ARG A 31 21.99 -0.42 44.81
CA ARG A 31 21.10 0.19 45.80
C ARG A 31 20.16 1.19 45.13
N THR A 32 19.04 0.70 44.61
CA THR A 32 18.08 1.51 43.82
C THR A 32 17.38 2.61 44.61
N THR A 33 17.42 2.59 45.94
CA THR A 33 16.63 3.47 46.82
C THR A 33 17.47 4.35 47.77
N ILE A 34 18.74 4.62 47.45
CA ILE A 34 19.57 5.54 48.24
C ILE A 34 19.41 6.99 47.78
N PHE A 35 19.48 7.90 48.76
CA PHE A 35 19.63 9.33 48.52
C PHE A 35 21.09 9.69 48.24
N SER A 36 21.28 10.69 47.38
CA SER A 36 22.52 11.40 47.14
C SER A 36 22.90 12.27 48.36
N PRO A 37 24.15 12.78 48.45
CA PRO A 37 24.52 13.77 49.47
C PRO A 37 23.65 15.04 49.46
N GLU A 38 23.04 15.35 48.31
CA GLU A 38 22.14 16.48 48.08
C GLU A 38 20.65 16.13 48.35
N GLY A 39 20.38 14.94 48.89
CA GLY A 39 19.04 14.50 49.28
C GLY A 39 18.15 13.99 48.14
N ARG A 40 18.73 13.58 47.00
CA ARG A 40 17.98 13.15 45.80
C ARG A 40 18.10 11.66 45.51
N LEU A 41 17.06 11.02 45.01
CA LEU A 41 17.12 9.61 44.60
C LEU A 41 17.73 9.50 43.20
N TYR A 42 18.97 8.98 43.08
CA TYR A 42 19.67 8.89 41.78
C TYR A 42 18.86 8.14 40.70
N GLN A 43 18.13 7.08 41.06
CA GLN A 43 17.29 6.36 40.09
C GLN A 43 16.12 7.20 39.55
N VAL A 44 15.63 8.19 40.31
CA VAL A 44 14.59 9.13 39.85
C VAL A 44 15.19 10.13 38.86
N GLU A 45 16.41 10.61 39.10
CA GLU A 45 17.11 11.50 38.15
C GLU A 45 17.46 10.78 36.84
N TYR A 46 17.98 9.55 36.90
CA TYR A 46 18.22 8.73 35.69
C TYR A 46 16.92 8.38 34.95
N ALA A 47 15.80 8.17 35.66
CA ALA A 47 14.51 7.94 35.03
C ALA A 47 13.97 9.20 34.33
N MET A 48 14.20 10.39 34.90
CA MET A 48 13.89 11.67 34.25
C MET A 48 14.70 11.89 32.97
N GLU A 49 16.00 11.59 33.00
CA GLU A 49 16.87 11.65 31.81
C GLU A 49 16.44 10.63 30.74
N ALA A 50 16.07 9.41 31.13
CA ALA A 50 15.56 8.40 30.21
C ALA A 50 14.22 8.81 29.57
N ILE A 51 13.32 9.45 30.30
CA ILE A 51 12.08 10.03 29.73
C ILE A 51 12.42 11.16 28.75
N GLY A 52 13.41 12.00 29.04
CA GLY A 52 13.89 13.04 28.12
C GLY A 52 14.38 12.51 26.76
N ASN A 53 14.72 11.23 26.65
CA ASN A 53 15.12 10.58 25.40
C ASN A 53 13.96 9.88 24.65
N ALA A 54 12.81 9.69 25.29
CA ALA A 54 11.60 9.17 24.64
C ALA A 54 11.02 10.21 23.66
N GLY A 55 10.29 9.77 22.62
CA GLY A 55 9.60 10.71 21.73
C GLY A 55 8.63 11.61 22.49
N THR A 56 8.40 12.81 21.99
CA THR A 56 7.56 13.85 22.61
C THR A 56 6.11 13.38 22.81
N ALA A 57 5.45 13.83 23.88
CA ALA A 57 4.00 13.79 24.04
C ALA A 57 3.49 15.08 24.69
N ILE A 58 2.38 15.60 24.18
CA ILE A 58 1.75 16.87 24.56
C ILE A 58 0.31 16.59 24.95
N GLY A 59 -0.17 17.22 26.04
CA GLY A 59 -1.58 17.28 26.40
C GLY A 59 -2.03 18.73 26.58
N ILE A 60 -3.21 19.06 26.06
CA ILE A 60 -3.84 20.39 26.15
C ILE A 60 -5.29 20.21 26.60
N LEU A 61 -5.66 20.94 27.66
CA LEU A 61 -7.03 21.08 28.12
C LEU A 61 -7.76 22.12 27.25
N SER A 62 -9.00 21.83 26.85
CA SER A 62 -9.92 22.81 26.26
C SER A 62 -11.24 22.81 27.05
N LYS A 63 -12.07 23.83 26.85
CA LYS A 63 -13.37 23.93 27.55
C LYS A 63 -14.35 22.80 27.20
N ASP A 64 -14.12 22.13 26.08
CA ASP A 64 -14.96 21.12 25.45
C ASP A 64 -14.27 19.74 25.29
N GLY A 65 -13.01 19.61 25.71
CA GLY A 65 -12.27 18.34 25.62
C GLY A 65 -10.87 18.35 26.24
N VAL A 66 -10.17 17.23 26.10
CA VAL A 66 -8.71 17.13 26.25
C VAL A 66 -8.15 16.58 24.94
N VAL A 67 -7.14 17.25 24.40
CA VAL A 67 -6.43 16.87 23.17
C VAL A 67 -5.02 16.42 23.53
N LEU A 68 -4.60 15.26 23.03
CA LEU A 68 -3.23 14.78 23.21
C LEU A 68 -2.60 14.33 21.88
N VAL A 69 -1.32 14.66 21.72
CA VAL A 69 -0.55 14.36 20.51
C VAL A 69 0.80 13.79 20.90
N GLY A 70 1.19 12.69 20.26
CA GLY A 70 2.44 11.97 20.53
C GLY A 70 3.23 11.71 19.26
N GLU A 71 4.54 11.93 19.34
CA GLU A 71 5.52 11.53 18.32
C GLU A 71 5.84 10.03 18.44
N LYS A 72 5.53 9.25 17.40
CA LYS A 72 5.96 7.85 17.28
C LYS A 72 7.42 7.80 16.82
N LYS A 73 8.28 7.09 17.54
CA LYS A 73 9.67 6.86 17.10
C LYS A 73 9.72 5.66 16.16
N VAL A 74 9.34 5.89 14.90
CA VAL A 74 9.41 4.90 13.81
C VAL A 74 10.87 4.48 13.59
N THR A 75 11.24 3.30 14.11
CA THR A 75 12.63 2.80 14.10
C THR A 75 13.06 2.17 12.78
N SER A 76 12.11 1.75 11.94
CA SER A 76 12.38 1.08 10.66
C SER A 76 11.16 1.16 9.74
N LYS A 77 11.39 1.20 8.41
CA LYS A 77 10.34 1.00 7.40
C LYS A 77 9.72 -0.41 7.42
N LEU A 78 10.29 -1.35 8.17
CA LEU A 78 9.74 -2.69 8.42
C LEU A 78 8.78 -2.75 9.62
N LEU A 79 8.64 -1.67 10.40
CA LEU A 79 7.73 -1.62 11.55
C LEU A 79 6.30 -1.41 11.06
N GLN A 80 5.40 -2.37 11.34
CA GLN A 80 3.99 -2.28 10.97
C GLN A 80 3.24 -1.32 11.91
N THR A 81 3.22 -0.03 11.57
CA THR A 81 2.56 1.04 12.34
C THR A 81 1.02 1.04 12.25
N SER A 82 0.43 0.15 11.45
CA SER A 82 -1.01 0.15 11.12
C SER A 82 -1.93 -0.60 12.09
N THR A 83 -1.37 -1.36 13.05
CA THR A 83 -2.14 -2.33 13.87
C THR A 83 -2.14 -2.06 15.37
N SER A 84 -1.43 -1.05 15.88
CA SER A 84 -1.44 -0.70 17.32
C SER A 84 -1.34 0.80 17.56
N THR A 85 -1.99 1.27 18.62
CA THR A 85 -1.62 2.50 19.33
C THR A 85 -0.28 2.26 20.03
N GLU A 86 0.69 3.16 19.85
CA GLU A 86 2.01 3.11 20.50
C GLU A 86 2.08 4.02 21.72
N LYS A 87 1.21 5.03 21.82
CA LYS A 87 1.29 6.06 22.87
C LYS A 87 -0.02 6.41 23.55
N MET A 88 -1.16 6.34 22.87
CA MET A 88 -2.46 6.76 23.39
C MET A 88 -3.29 5.54 23.77
N TYR A 89 -3.51 5.37 25.07
CA TYR A 89 -4.19 4.19 25.60
C TYR A 89 -5.45 4.58 26.36
N LYS A 90 -6.60 4.07 25.88
CA LYS A 90 -7.85 4.10 26.63
C LYS A 90 -7.70 3.32 27.94
N ILE A 91 -8.06 3.94 29.05
CA ILE A 91 -8.14 3.32 30.38
C ILE A 91 -9.60 2.96 30.70
N ASP A 92 -10.53 3.88 30.43
CA ASP A 92 -11.98 3.69 30.57
C ASP A 92 -12.72 4.59 29.55
N ASP A 93 -14.05 4.63 29.53
CA ASP A 93 -14.83 5.47 28.60
C ASP A 93 -14.54 6.98 28.75
N HIS A 94 -14.15 7.42 29.95
CA HIS A 94 -13.87 8.81 30.35
C HIS A 94 -12.38 9.11 30.63
N VAL A 95 -11.49 8.10 30.55
CA VAL A 95 -10.07 8.20 30.94
C VAL A 95 -9.17 7.58 29.87
N ALA A 96 -8.07 8.23 29.56
CA ALA A 96 -6.98 7.67 28.78
C ALA A 96 -5.61 8.11 29.35
N CYS A 97 -4.52 7.60 28.78
CA CYS A 97 -3.17 8.07 29.10
C CYS A 97 -2.30 8.19 27.85
N ALA A 98 -1.35 9.12 27.90
CA ALA A 98 -0.33 9.33 26.87
C ALA A 98 1.05 8.99 27.46
N VAL A 99 1.82 8.19 26.74
CA VAL A 99 3.07 7.61 27.27
C VAL A 99 4.31 8.26 26.66
N ALA A 100 5.26 8.66 27.51
CA ALA A 100 6.64 8.91 27.14
C ALA A 100 7.56 8.19 28.16
N GLY A 101 8.43 7.30 27.67
CA GLY A 101 9.28 6.46 28.50
C GLY A 101 9.41 5.04 27.92
N ILE A 102 9.68 4.07 28.79
CA ILE A 102 9.91 2.66 28.41
C ILE A 102 8.58 1.89 28.44
N MET A 103 8.09 1.50 27.26
CA MET A 103 6.71 1.03 26.99
C MET A 103 6.28 -0.25 27.71
N SER A 104 7.20 -1.19 27.96
CA SER A 104 6.91 -2.50 28.57
C SER A 104 6.13 -2.41 29.89
N ASP A 105 6.29 -1.30 30.60
CA ASP A 105 5.74 -1.13 31.93
C ASP A 105 4.67 -0.05 32.00
N ALA A 106 4.65 0.89 31.04
CA ALA A 106 3.45 1.66 30.78
C ALA A 106 2.26 0.69 30.59
N ASN A 107 2.47 -0.42 29.88
CA ASN A 107 1.50 -1.51 29.76
C ASN A 107 1.06 -2.13 31.10
N ILE A 108 1.97 -2.29 32.07
CA ILE A 108 1.62 -2.75 33.43
C ILE A 108 0.69 -1.73 34.09
N LEU A 109 1.06 -0.46 34.03
CA LEU A 109 0.36 0.65 34.68
C LEU A 109 -1.01 0.91 34.05
N ILE A 110 -1.09 0.86 32.73
CA ILE A 110 -2.32 0.90 31.93
C ILE A 110 -3.28 -0.22 32.35
N ASN A 111 -2.77 -1.42 32.59
CA ASN A 111 -3.61 -2.56 32.98
C ASN A 111 -4.02 -2.50 34.47
N THR A 112 -3.13 -2.05 35.37
CA THR A 112 -3.49 -1.72 36.77
C THR A 112 -4.59 -0.66 36.82
N ALA A 113 -4.42 0.42 36.04
CA ALA A 113 -5.39 1.50 35.91
C ALA A 113 -6.75 1.04 35.40
N ARG A 114 -6.79 0.23 34.32
CA ARG A 114 -8.03 -0.38 33.80
C ARG A 114 -8.74 -1.21 34.87
N VAL A 115 -7.99 -2.03 35.61
CA VAL A 115 -8.54 -2.84 36.70
C VAL A 115 -9.04 -2.00 37.87
N GLN A 116 -8.35 -0.90 38.23
CA GLN A 116 -8.82 0.04 39.27
C GLN A 116 -10.10 0.76 38.86
N ALA A 117 -10.14 1.35 37.65
CA ALA A 117 -11.30 2.06 37.14
C ALA A 117 -12.54 1.15 37.05
N GLN A 118 -12.39 -0.06 36.49
CA GLN A 118 -13.49 -1.01 36.39
C GLN A 118 -13.92 -1.59 37.75
N ARG A 119 -13.02 -1.74 38.73
CA ARG A 119 -13.40 -2.08 40.12
C ARG A 119 -14.20 -0.98 40.79
N TYR A 120 -13.84 0.28 40.56
CA TYR A 120 -14.60 1.43 41.08
C TYR A 120 -15.99 1.49 40.45
N THR A 121 -16.06 1.42 39.12
CA THR A 121 -17.33 1.39 38.37
C THR A 121 -18.21 0.20 38.80
N PHE A 122 -17.62 -0.96 39.11
CA PHE A 122 -18.36 -2.10 39.69
C PHE A 122 -18.89 -1.82 41.11
N ALA A 123 -18.07 -1.23 41.99
CA ALA A 123 -18.42 -0.99 43.39
C ALA A 123 -19.42 0.17 43.60
N TYR A 124 -19.26 1.26 42.85
CA TYR A 124 -20.02 2.51 43.03
C TYR A 124 -21.04 2.78 41.91
N GLN A 125 -21.03 1.97 40.84
CA GLN A 125 -21.93 2.10 39.68
C GLN A 125 -21.84 3.45 38.94
N GLU A 126 -20.71 4.17 39.10
CA GLU A 126 -20.40 5.37 38.34
C GLU A 126 -18.90 5.44 37.96
N PRO A 127 -18.53 6.26 36.94
CA PRO A 127 -17.15 6.34 36.46
C PRO A 127 -16.20 6.93 37.51
N MET A 128 -15.03 6.31 37.70
CA MET A 128 -14.05 6.74 38.71
C MET A 128 -13.55 8.18 38.48
N PRO A 129 -13.56 9.08 39.49
CA PRO A 129 -13.01 10.43 39.36
C PRO A 129 -11.54 10.40 38.94
N VAL A 130 -11.15 11.37 38.09
CA VAL A 130 -9.83 11.38 37.44
C VAL A 130 -8.72 11.47 38.48
N GLU A 131 -8.87 12.39 39.43
CA GLU A 131 -7.92 12.59 40.51
C GLU A 131 -7.74 11.34 41.38
N GLN A 132 -8.80 10.59 41.67
CA GLN A 132 -8.70 9.37 42.48
C GLN A 132 -7.96 8.24 41.74
N LEU A 133 -8.14 8.15 40.42
CA LEU A 133 -7.45 7.14 39.61
C LEU A 133 -5.98 7.53 39.34
N VAL A 134 -5.71 8.82 39.15
CA VAL A 134 -4.35 9.39 39.15
C VAL A 134 -3.69 9.18 40.51
N GLN A 135 -4.42 9.35 41.63
CA GLN A 135 -3.92 9.14 42.98
C GLN A 135 -3.63 7.67 43.27
N SER A 136 -4.51 6.75 42.89
CA SER A 136 -4.29 5.32 43.12
C SER A 136 -3.21 4.73 42.19
N LEU A 137 -3.00 5.34 41.01
CA LEU A 137 -1.72 5.21 40.33
C LEU A 137 -0.59 5.86 41.14
N CYS A 138 -0.74 7.07 41.71
CA CYS A 138 0.31 7.75 42.50
C CYS A 138 0.82 6.98 43.72
N ASP A 139 -0.04 6.24 44.39
CA ASP A 139 0.38 5.33 45.48
C ASP A 139 1.16 4.12 44.90
N THR A 140 0.84 3.74 43.66
CA THR A 140 1.67 2.86 42.81
C THR A 140 2.86 3.62 42.19
N LYS A 141 2.97 4.97 42.29
CA LYS A 141 3.96 5.83 41.58
C LYS A 141 5.37 5.84 42.14
N GLN A 142 5.69 4.76 42.82
CA GLN A 142 6.84 3.95 42.40
C GLN A 142 6.67 3.38 40.93
N GLY A 143 6.00 4.09 39.97
CA GLY A 143 5.44 3.64 38.66
C GLY A 143 4.18 4.40 38.07
N TYR A 144 4.17 4.88 36.80
CA TYR A 144 3.53 6.12 36.22
C TYR A 144 2.14 5.98 35.44
N THR A 145 1.32 6.86 34.79
CA THR A 145 0.88 8.30 34.64
C THR A 145 -0.52 8.35 33.92
N GLN A 146 -1.38 9.40 34.04
CA GLN A 146 -2.80 9.44 33.55
C GLN A 146 -3.46 10.84 33.30
N PHE A 147 -4.65 10.90 32.64
CA PHE A 147 -5.58 12.07 32.51
C PHE A 147 -7.08 11.65 32.28
N GLY A 148 -8.07 12.56 32.34
CA GLY A 148 -9.50 12.20 32.04
C GLY A 148 -10.56 13.31 32.16
N TRP A 149 -11.85 12.93 32.34
CA TRP A 149 -12.99 13.80 32.67
C TRP A 149 -13.84 13.21 33.82
N ASP A 150 -14.40 14.03 34.72
CA ASP A 150 -15.49 13.60 35.63
C ASP A 150 -16.56 14.69 35.88
N LYS A 151 -17.64 14.32 36.58
CA LYS A 151 -18.81 15.18 36.83
C LYS A 151 -18.53 16.36 37.76
N ASN A 152 -17.54 16.26 38.64
CA ASN A 152 -17.32 17.22 39.73
C ASN A 152 -16.40 18.37 39.27
N TYR A 153 -15.36 18.03 38.50
CA TYR A 153 -14.34 18.98 38.07
C TYR A 153 -14.21 19.12 36.54
N GLY A 154 -14.99 18.35 35.77
CA GLY A 154 -14.96 18.41 34.31
C GLY A 154 -13.71 17.75 33.73
N PHE A 155 -13.21 18.33 32.62
CA PHE A 155 -11.99 17.87 31.96
C PHE A 155 -10.75 18.19 32.79
N GLN A 156 -9.88 17.20 32.96
CA GLN A 156 -8.72 17.28 33.85
C GLN A 156 -7.48 16.67 33.19
N LEU A 157 -6.47 17.50 32.98
CA LEU A 157 -5.14 17.07 32.53
C LEU A 157 -4.20 17.03 33.74
N TYR A 158 -3.74 15.83 34.09
CA TYR A 158 -2.71 15.63 35.12
C TYR A 158 -1.38 15.26 34.46
N MET A 159 -0.28 15.70 35.07
CA MET A 159 1.07 15.24 34.76
C MET A 159 1.72 14.76 36.06
N SER A 160 2.50 13.69 35.98
CA SER A 160 3.09 13.07 37.16
C SER A 160 4.36 12.32 36.80
N ASP A 161 5.35 12.36 37.69
CA ASP A 161 6.75 12.14 37.37
C ASP A 161 7.35 10.86 38.03
N PRO A 162 8.61 10.48 37.70
CA PRO A 162 9.36 9.39 38.31
C PRO A 162 9.44 9.33 39.85
N SER A 163 9.16 10.39 40.59
CA SER A 163 9.26 10.42 42.07
C SER A 163 7.99 9.93 42.79
N GLY A 164 6.85 9.83 42.11
CA GLY A 164 5.55 9.65 42.74
C GLY A 164 4.62 10.86 42.61
N ASN A 165 5.21 12.05 42.51
CA ASN A 165 4.53 13.33 42.53
C ASN A 165 3.60 13.55 41.31
N TYR A 166 2.53 14.32 41.52
CA TYR A 166 1.55 14.71 40.51
C TYR A 166 1.09 16.16 40.68
N GLY A 167 0.58 16.73 39.59
CA GLY A 167 -0.14 18.00 39.61
C GLY A 167 -1.09 18.11 38.42
N GLY A 168 -2.14 18.93 38.57
CA GLY A 168 -3.03 19.33 37.48
C GLY A 168 -2.40 20.44 36.62
N TRP A 169 -2.66 20.40 35.31
CA TRP A 169 -2.11 21.33 34.32
C TRP A 169 -3.18 21.78 33.33
N LYS A 170 -3.01 22.98 32.76
CA LYS A 170 -3.82 23.45 31.62
C LYS A 170 -3.24 22.99 30.28
N ALA A 171 -1.92 23.01 30.16
CA ALA A 171 -1.20 22.35 29.08
C ALA A 171 0.13 21.81 29.62
N ALA A 172 0.57 20.65 29.12
CA ALA A 172 1.80 19.99 29.55
C ALA A 172 2.49 19.29 28.38
N ALA A 173 3.81 19.13 28.47
CA ALA A 173 4.63 18.41 27.52
C ALA A 173 5.70 17.57 28.23
N ILE A 174 5.90 16.35 27.76
CA ILE A 174 6.85 15.34 28.27
C ILE A 174 7.60 14.67 27.11
N GLY A 175 8.68 13.96 27.42
CA GLY A 175 9.57 13.36 26.41
C GLY A 175 10.67 14.33 25.94
N ALA A 176 11.17 14.10 24.73
CA ALA A 176 12.16 14.95 24.05
C ALA A 176 11.71 16.42 23.97
N ASN A 177 12.67 17.33 23.99
CA ASN A 177 12.51 18.77 23.76
C ASN A 177 11.41 19.47 24.62
N ASN A 178 11.01 18.86 25.74
CA ASN A 178 9.88 19.31 26.58
C ASN A 178 10.02 20.75 27.11
N GLN A 179 11.24 21.25 27.35
CA GLN A 179 11.47 22.61 27.81
C GLN A 179 11.10 23.64 26.73
N ALA A 180 11.41 23.35 25.45
CA ALA A 180 11.00 24.17 24.31
C ALA A 180 9.48 24.07 24.11
N ALA A 181 8.91 22.86 24.21
CA ALA A 181 7.47 22.64 24.11
C ALA A 181 6.69 23.44 25.17
N GLN A 182 7.08 23.35 26.44
CA GLN A 182 6.48 24.14 27.51
C GLN A 182 6.64 25.65 27.32
N SER A 183 7.75 26.11 26.73
CA SER A 183 7.98 27.53 26.47
C SER A 183 6.99 28.07 25.43
N MET A 184 6.74 27.30 24.36
CA MET A 184 5.73 27.65 23.35
C MET A 184 4.30 27.53 23.86
N LEU A 185 3.99 26.47 24.64
CA LEU A 185 2.68 26.33 25.29
C LEU A 185 2.37 27.53 26.22
N LYS A 186 3.36 27.99 27.01
CA LYS A 186 3.22 29.18 27.87
C LYS A 186 3.02 30.50 27.10
N GLN A 187 3.43 30.55 25.83
CA GLN A 187 3.29 31.73 24.98
C GLN A 187 1.96 31.76 24.21
N ASP A 188 1.50 30.60 23.71
CA ASP A 188 0.38 30.52 22.77
C ASP A 188 -0.95 30.03 23.39
N TYR A 189 -0.93 29.40 24.58
CA TYR A 189 -2.14 28.86 25.23
C TYR A 189 -3.08 29.96 25.76
N LYS A 190 -4.39 29.67 25.81
CA LYS A 190 -5.44 30.54 26.35
C LYS A 190 -6.44 29.71 27.13
N ASP A 191 -6.99 30.25 28.22
CA ASP A 191 -7.90 29.51 29.11
C ASP A 191 -9.20 29.04 28.43
N GLU A 192 -9.75 29.83 27.51
CA GLU A 192 -11.00 29.54 26.79
C GLU A 192 -10.79 28.94 25.39
N ILE A 193 -9.66 28.24 25.19
CA ILE A 193 -9.33 27.58 23.92
C ILE A 193 -10.41 26.53 23.55
N THR A 194 -10.80 26.47 22.28
CA THR A 194 -11.62 25.37 21.73
C THR A 194 -10.76 24.13 21.47
N ARG A 195 -11.39 22.96 21.40
CA ARG A 195 -10.72 21.70 21.03
C ARG A 195 -10.02 21.78 19.67
N GLU A 196 -10.62 22.44 18.68
CA GLU A 196 -10.01 22.64 17.36
C GLU A 196 -8.76 23.54 17.42
N GLU A 197 -8.80 24.65 18.18
CA GLU A 197 -7.61 25.47 18.43
C GLU A 197 -6.54 24.72 19.25
N ALA A 198 -6.94 23.85 20.17
CA ALA A 198 -6.03 23.02 20.96
C ALA A 198 -5.32 21.95 20.10
N VAL A 199 -6.01 21.36 19.11
CA VAL A 199 -5.39 20.52 18.07
C VAL A 199 -4.35 21.31 17.27
N GLU A 200 -4.71 22.50 16.78
CA GLU A 200 -3.80 23.34 15.99
C GLU A 200 -2.58 23.79 16.80
N LEU A 201 -2.77 24.15 18.08
CA LEU A 201 -1.69 24.47 19.00
C LEU A 201 -0.77 23.26 19.27
N ALA A 202 -1.32 22.09 19.55
CA ALA A 202 -0.53 20.88 19.81
C ALA A 202 0.31 20.49 18.58
N LEU A 203 -0.24 20.56 17.38
CA LEU A 203 0.47 20.30 16.13
C LEU A 203 1.55 21.37 15.83
N LYS A 204 1.26 22.65 16.10
CA LYS A 204 2.21 23.79 15.98
C LYS A 204 3.39 23.68 16.94
N VAL A 205 3.16 23.18 18.17
CA VAL A 205 4.23 22.93 19.14
C VAL A 205 5.06 21.75 18.68
N LEU A 206 4.43 20.63 18.30
CA LEU A 206 5.12 19.40 17.93
C LEU A 206 5.96 19.53 16.65
N SER A 207 5.50 20.29 15.65
CA SER A 207 6.27 20.60 14.43
C SER A 207 7.57 21.36 14.68
N LYS A 208 7.71 21.96 15.87
CA LYS A 208 8.90 22.71 16.32
C LYS A 208 9.72 22.00 17.39
N THR A 209 9.27 20.84 17.90
CA THR A 209 9.97 20.07 18.95
C THR A 209 10.27 18.63 18.58
N MET A 210 9.79 18.12 17.44
CA MET A 210 10.25 16.82 16.93
C MET A 210 11.66 16.94 16.35
N ASP A 211 12.44 15.84 16.40
CA ASP A 211 13.78 15.79 15.80
C ASP A 211 13.75 15.53 14.27
N SER A 212 12.55 15.29 13.70
CA SER A 212 12.36 14.99 12.28
C SER A 212 12.07 16.25 11.45
N THR A 213 12.66 16.32 10.25
CA THR A 213 12.44 17.43 9.30
C THR A 213 11.08 17.41 8.59
N SER A 214 10.25 16.38 8.81
CA SER A 214 8.88 16.32 8.27
C SER A 214 7.89 15.74 9.29
N LEU A 215 6.83 16.51 9.57
CA LEU A 215 5.71 16.10 10.43
C LEU A 215 4.65 15.38 9.56
N THR A 216 4.60 14.06 9.64
CA THR A 216 3.73 13.20 8.83
C THR A 216 2.85 12.31 9.72
N SER A 217 1.67 11.91 9.23
CA SER A 217 0.63 11.25 10.04
C SER A 217 0.95 9.80 10.45
N ASP A 218 1.92 9.15 9.81
CA ASP A 218 2.52 7.87 10.21
C ASP A 218 3.38 7.99 11.47
N LYS A 219 4.09 9.12 11.63
CA LYS A 219 4.96 9.45 12.77
C LYS A 219 4.18 10.01 13.97
N LEU A 220 2.86 10.11 13.88
CA LEU A 220 2.03 10.75 14.90
C LEU A 220 0.93 9.83 15.43
N GLU A 221 0.48 10.17 16.64
CA GLU A 221 -0.74 9.66 17.25
C GLU A 221 -1.48 10.84 17.89
N LEU A 222 -2.73 11.07 17.51
CA LEU A 222 -3.59 12.11 18.09
C LEU A 222 -4.84 11.44 18.68
N ALA A 223 -5.17 11.79 19.92
CA ALA A 223 -6.36 11.31 20.61
C ALA A 223 -7.07 12.46 21.33
N GLU A 224 -8.39 12.35 21.40
CA GLU A 224 -9.30 13.33 21.98
C GLU A 224 -10.22 12.64 23.00
N VAL A 225 -10.52 13.33 24.11
CA VAL A 225 -11.63 13.00 25.01
C VAL A 225 -12.57 14.20 25.04
N PHE A 226 -13.83 14.04 24.65
CA PHE A 226 -14.82 15.12 24.59
C PHE A 226 -16.22 14.63 24.98
N VAL A 227 -17.16 15.54 25.28
CA VAL A 227 -18.56 15.20 25.56
C VAL A 227 -19.41 15.35 24.29
N LEU A 228 -20.21 14.34 23.97
CA LEU A 228 -21.18 14.38 22.87
C LEU A 228 -22.42 15.21 23.24
N PRO A 229 -23.20 15.73 22.27
CA PRO A 229 -24.49 16.39 22.53
C PRO A 229 -25.51 15.55 23.32
N SER A 230 -25.29 14.23 23.44
CA SER A 230 -26.07 13.30 24.27
C SER A 230 -25.61 13.22 25.73
N GLY A 231 -24.67 14.07 26.17
CA GLY A 231 -24.10 14.08 27.52
C GLY A 231 -23.11 12.94 27.82
N LYS A 232 -22.82 12.07 26.84
CA LYS A 232 -21.84 10.98 27.00
C LYS A 232 -20.43 11.44 26.65
N VAL A 233 -19.47 11.12 27.51
CA VAL A 233 -18.03 11.24 27.20
C VAL A 233 -17.67 10.25 26.09
N LYS A 234 -16.74 10.65 25.22
CA LYS A 234 -16.18 9.83 24.14
C LYS A 234 -14.67 10.01 24.06
N TYR A 235 -13.93 8.92 24.22
CA TYR A 235 -12.56 8.78 23.73
C TYR A 235 -12.57 8.50 22.21
N GLN A 236 -11.73 9.20 21.46
CA GLN A 236 -11.53 8.97 20.02
C GLN A 236 -10.05 9.12 19.65
N VAL A 237 -9.47 8.10 19.04
CA VAL A 237 -8.20 8.22 18.30
C VAL A 237 -8.51 8.77 16.91
N CYS A 238 -7.73 9.75 16.46
CA CYS A 238 -7.83 10.31 15.12
C CYS A 238 -7.18 9.34 14.12
N SER A 239 -7.88 8.99 13.02
CA SER A 239 -7.31 8.13 11.99
C SER A 239 -6.19 8.85 11.22
N PRO A 240 -5.23 8.13 10.61
CA PRO A 240 -4.18 8.76 9.80
C PRO A 240 -4.74 9.70 8.73
N ASP A 241 -5.86 9.33 8.07
CA ASP A 241 -6.52 10.17 7.07
C ASP A 241 -7.08 11.49 7.63
N ALA A 242 -7.64 11.44 8.85
CA ALA A 242 -8.16 12.61 9.54
C ALA A 242 -7.01 13.50 10.06
N LEU A 243 -5.94 12.87 10.53
CA LEU A 243 -4.73 13.56 10.98
C LEU A 243 -4.00 14.25 9.82
N SER A 244 -3.89 13.61 8.65
CA SER A 244 -3.40 14.24 7.41
C SER A 244 -4.21 15.49 7.04
N LYS A 245 -5.54 15.45 7.16
CA LYS A 245 -6.41 16.62 6.89
C LYS A 245 -6.18 17.74 7.91
N LEU A 246 -5.99 17.41 9.18
CA LEU A 246 -5.64 18.38 10.24
C LEU A 246 -4.26 19.03 10.01
N LEU A 247 -3.27 18.26 9.57
CA LEU A 247 -1.92 18.78 9.25
C LEU A 247 -1.93 19.79 8.09
N VAL A 248 -2.77 19.56 7.06
CA VAL A 248 -3.00 20.52 5.97
C VAL A 248 -3.79 21.74 6.46
N LYS A 249 -4.87 21.54 7.24
CA LYS A 249 -5.66 22.65 7.83
C LYS A 249 -4.80 23.59 8.69
N SER A 250 -3.89 23.01 9.48
CA SER A 250 -2.97 23.75 10.36
C SER A 250 -1.83 24.48 9.60
N GLY A 251 -1.78 24.39 8.27
CA GLY A 251 -0.74 25.01 7.44
C GLY A 251 0.65 24.37 7.58
N ILE A 252 0.76 23.19 8.20
CA ILE A 252 2.04 22.49 8.41
C ILE A 252 2.41 21.65 7.19
N LEU A 253 1.41 21.13 6.47
CA LEU A 253 1.57 20.54 5.14
C LEU A 253 0.95 21.43 4.07
N SER A 254 1.65 21.59 2.95
CA SER A 254 1.14 22.35 1.79
C SER A 254 0.00 21.61 1.09
N PRO A 255 -0.94 22.30 0.41
CA PRO A 255 -1.97 21.64 -0.40
C PRO A 255 -1.40 20.74 -1.52
N ILE A 256 -0.19 21.05 -2.01
CA ILE A 256 0.48 20.33 -3.09
C ILE A 256 1.01 18.96 -2.62
N SER A 257 1.24 18.77 -1.32
CA SER A 257 1.63 17.48 -0.73
C SER A 257 0.44 16.59 -0.33
N ALA A 258 -0.80 16.95 -0.68
CA ALA A 258 -2.02 16.21 -0.29
C ALA A 258 -2.39 15.05 -1.24
N SER A 259 -1.68 14.85 -2.36
CA SER A 259 -1.93 13.78 -3.33
C SER A 259 -1.24 12.46 -2.95
N GLY A 260 -1.60 11.89 -1.79
CA GLY A 260 -0.83 10.76 -1.23
C GLY A 260 -1.49 10.00 -0.07
N PHE A 261 -2.72 9.53 -0.24
CA PHE A 261 -3.22 8.28 0.39
C PHE A 261 -4.53 7.84 -0.29
N THR A 262 -4.40 7.22 -1.46
CA THR A 262 -5.46 6.37 -2.01
C THR A 262 -5.46 5.03 -1.28
N MET A 263 -6.63 4.42 -1.05
CA MET A 263 -6.66 2.95 -0.86
C MET A 263 -5.90 2.31 -2.01
N SER A 264 -4.91 1.47 -1.70
CA SER A 264 -4.04 0.84 -2.70
C SER A 264 -4.88 0.24 -3.81
N LEU A 265 -4.53 0.46 -5.08
CA LEU A 265 -5.35 -0.03 -6.21
C LEU A 265 -5.69 -1.52 -6.03
N LEU A 266 -4.69 -2.32 -5.68
CA LEU A 266 -4.80 -3.75 -5.44
C LEU A 266 -5.86 -4.16 -4.41
N SER A 267 -6.19 -3.32 -3.42
CA SER A 267 -7.24 -3.61 -2.42
C SER A 267 -8.66 -3.19 -2.83
N LYS A 268 -8.82 -2.55 -4.01
CA LYS A 268 -10.12 -2.33 -4.66
C LYS A 268 -10.42 -3.37 -5.73
N LEU A 269 -9.37 -3.92 -6.34
CA LEU A 269 -9.50 -4.88 -7.42
C LEU A 269 -10.14 -6.19 -6.92
N ARG A 270 -10.88 -6.83 -7.83
CA ARG A 270 -11.43 -8.19 -7.70
C ARG A 270 -11.10 -9.05 -8.93
N CYS A 271 -10.63 -8.43 -10.01
CA CYS A 271 -10.08 -9.10 -11.19
C CYS A 271 -8.92 -8.30 -11.80
N ILE A 272 -7.92 -9.00 -12.33
CA ILE A 272 -6.93 -8.45 -13.26
C ILE A 272 -7.09 -9.18 -14.59
N THR A 273 -7.12 -8.42 -15.68
CA THR A 273 -7.25 -8.92 -17.05
C THR A 273 -6.01 -8.60 -17.86
N VAL A 274 -5.52 -9.54 -18.68
CA VAL A 274 -4.28 -9.39 -19.45
C VAL A 274 -4.50 -9.62 -20.95
N ASP A 275 -3.76 -8.93 -21.82
CA ASP A 275 -3.55 -9.41 -23.19
C ASP A 275 -2.57 -10.60 -23.21
N VAL A 276 -2.43 -11.25 -24.36
CA VAL A 276 -1.50 -12.37 -24.59
C VAL A 276 -0.21 -11.94 -25.30
N THR A 277 -0.28 -11.23 -26.42
CA THR A 277 0.86 -11.08 -27.36
C THR A 277 1.52 -9.71 -27.21
N GLY A 278 2.74 -9.69 -26.67
CA GLY A 278 3.40 -8.50 -26.13
C GLY A 278 3.25 -8.39 -24.61
N THR A 279 2.28 -9.10 -24.03
CA THR A 279 2.00 -9.06 -22.58
C THR A 279 2.42 -10.35 -21.84
N LEU A 280 1.94 -11.53 -22.26
CA LEU A 280 2.33 -12.83 -21.69
C LEU A 280 3.35 -13.60 -22.53
N LEU A 281 3.31 -13.43 -23.85
CA LEU A 281 4.22 -14.09 -24.79
C LEU A 281 4.69 -13.15 -25.92
N ALA A 282 5.80 -13.51 -26.55
CA ALA A 282 6.31 -12.92 -27.77
C ALA A 282 6.35 -13.96 -28.91
N TYR A 283 6.51 -13.48 -30.14
CA TYR A 283 6.97 -14.33 -31.23
C TYR A 283 8.46 -14.64 -31.06
N LYS A 284 8.86 -15.85 -31.46
CA LYS A 284 10.27 -16.27 -31.55
C LYS A 284 10.78 -16.02 -32.97
N GLY A 285 11.85 -15.27 -33.12
CA GLY A 285 12.39 -14.92 -34.45
C GLY A 285 11.46 -13.99 -35.24
N GLU A 286 11.62 -13.96 -36.56
CA GLU A 286 10.83 -13.14 -37.47
C GLU A 286 9.75 -13.94 -38.20
N LEU A 287 8.71 -13.26 -38.68
CA LEU A 287 7.69 -13.87 -39.55
C LEU A 287 8.31 -14.55 -40.79
N GLY A 288 9.39 -13.96 -41.32
CA GLY A 288 10.14 -14.49 -42.46
C GLY A 288 10.76 -15.86 -42.22
N ASP A 289 11.16 -16.19 -40.99
CA ASP A 289 11.76 -17.49 -40.65
C ASP A 289 10.79 -18.64 -40.96
N TYR A 290 9.54 -18.54 -40.49
CA TYR A 290 8.53 -19.58 -40.68
C TYR A 290 8.09 -19.72 -42.14
N TYR A 291 8.06 -18.61 -42.89
CA TYR A 291 7.77 -18.63 -44.33
C TYR A 291 8.93 -19.24 -45.13
N CYS A 292 10.19 -18.92 -44.77
CA CYS A 292 11.38 -19.49 -45.39
C CYS A 292 11.60 -20.97 -45.05
N MET A 293 11.34 -21.38 -43.81
CA MET A 293 11.35 -22.79 -43.42
C MET A 293 10.28 -23.58 -44.17
N ALA A 294 9.07 -23.03 -44.32
CA ALA A 294 8.01 -23.68 -45.09
C ALA A 294 8.33 -23.81 -46.58
N ALA A 295 8.91 -22.78 -47.20
CA ALA A 295 9.33 -22.78 -48.60
C ALA A 295 10.49 -23.77 -48.85
N LYS A 296 11.57 -23.71 -48.06
CA LYS A 296 12.69 -24.65 -48.15
C LYS A 296 12.26 -26.10 -47.96
N ALA A 297 11.34 -26.36 -47.04
CA ALA A 297 10.79 -27.69 -46.78
C ALA A 297 9.83 -28.21 -47.87
N VAL A 298 9.68 -27.51 -48.99
CA VAL A 298 9.05 -28.01 -50.23
C VAL A 298 9.96 -27.85 -51.47
N GLY A 299 11.24 -27.51 -51.28
CA GLY A 299 12.23 -27.36 -52.36
C GLY A 299 12.31 -25.97 -52.99
N LEU A 300 11.62 -24.96 -52.43
CA LEU A 300 11.67 -23.58 -52.91
C LEU A 300 12.81 -22.79 -52.25
N GLU A 301 13.22 -21.70 -52.91
CA GLU A 301 14.11 -20.70 -52.30
C GLU A 301 13.46 -19.99 -51.11
N CYS A 302 14.32 -19.38 -50.28
CA CYS A 302 13.90 -18.52 -49.17
C CYS A 302 13.22 -17.27 -49.74
N PRO A 303 11.96 -16.95 -49.37
CA PRO A 303 11.34 -15.71 -49.78
C PRO A 303 11.95 -14.54 -48.99
N ASP A 304 12.02 -13.37 -49.61
CA ASP A 304 12.57 -12.16 -49.02
C ASP A 304 11.78 -11.73 -47.78
N TYR A 305 12.45 -11.69 -46.62
CA TYR A 305 11.84 -11.45 -45.32
C TYR A 305 11.12 -10.09 -45.28
N LYS A 306 11.72 -9.04 -45.86
CA LYS A 306 11.16 -7.69 -45.85
C LYS A 306 9.94 -7.60 -46.77
N ARG A 307 10.01 -8.17 -47.98
CA ARG A 307 8.87 -8.21 -48.91
C ARG A 307 7.71 -9.02 -48.36
N VAL A 308 7.97 -10.18 -47.75
CA VAL A 308 6.92 -11.01 -47.10
C VAL A 308 6.32 -10.30 -45.90
N HIS A 309 7.12 -9.66 -45.05
CA HIS A 309 6.64 -8.93 -43.87
C HIS A 309 5.75 -7.74 -44.25
N GLU A 310 6.13 -6.93 -45.24
CA GLU A 310 5.27 -5.87 -45.76
C GLU A 310 4.03 -6.43 -46.47
N GLY A 311 4.18 -7.46 -47.31
CA GLY A 311 3.06 -8.15 -47.95
C GLY A 311 2.02 -8.64 -46.93
N PHE A 312 2.48 -9.20 -45.82
CA PHE A 312 1.64 -9.65 -44.70
C PHE A 312 0.94 -8.49 -43.98
N LYS A 313 1.61 -7.36 -43.72
CA LYS A 313 0.95 -6.17 -43.14
C LYS A 313 -0.27 -5.73 -43.97
N TYR A 314 -0.12 -5.68 -45.30
CA TYR A 314 -1.21 -5.31 -46.20
C TYR A 314 -2.29 -6.39 -46.30
N ALA A 315 -1.91 -7.67 -46.41
CA ALA A 315 -2.85 -8.78 -46.48
C ALA A 315 -3.68 -8.94 -45.19
N TYR A 316 -3.03 -8.88 -44.03
CA TYR A 316 -3.68 -8.93 -42.72
C TYR A 316 -4.64 -7.75 -42.53
N LYS A 317 -4.22 -6.53 -42.90
CA LYS A 317 -5.07 -5.32 -42.82
C LYS A 317 -6.33 -5.45 -43.69
N ASP A 318 -6.18 -5.94 -44.91
CA ASP A 318 -7.30 -6.14 -45.84
C ASP A 318 -8.27 -7.24 -45.33
N MET A 319 -7.72 -8.37 -44.88
CA MET A 319 -8.51 -9.47 -44.29
C MET A 319 -9.22 -9.06 -42.99
N ALA A 320 -8.56 -8.31 -42.11
CA ALA A 320 -9.19 -7.80 -40.88
C ALA A 320 -10.26 -6.71 -41.15
N THR A 321 -10.14 -5.97 -42.27
CA THR A 321 -11.14 -4.97 -42.67
C THR A 321 -12.38 -5.62 -43.30
N LYS A 322 -12.19 -6.64 -44.15
CA LYS A 322 -13.28 -7.37 -44.83
C LYS A 322 -13.95 -8.42 -43.95
N TYR A 323 -13.16 -9.08 -43.12
CA TYR A 323 -13.54 -10.22 -42.29
C TYR A 323 -12.96 -10.04 -40.87
N PRO A 324 -13.43 -9.02 -40.11
CA PRO A 324 -12.97 -8.78 -38.75
C PRO A 324 -13.22 -9.98 -37.83
N CYS A 325 -12.51 -10.03 -36.70
CA CYS A 325 -12.56 -11.13 -35.74
C CYS A 325 -12.33 -12.49 -36.42
N PHE A 326 -11.32 -12.58 -37.28
CA PHE A 326 -10.95 -13.77 -38.06
C PHE A 326 -12.11 -14.34 -38.91
N GLY A 327 -13.05 -13.48 -39.32
CA GLY A 327 -14.20 -13.85 -40.14
C GLY A 327 -15.41 -14.40 -39.37
N HIS A 328 -15.46 -14.21 -38.05
CA HIS A 328 -16.54 -14.67 -37.16
C HIS A 328 -17.94 -14.37 -37.72
N ALA A 329 -18.24 -13.12 -38.06
CA ALA A 329 -19.56 -12.70 -38.56
C ALA A 329 -19.94 -13.35 -39.90
N ALA A 330 -18.95 -13.69 -40.74
CA ALA A 330 -19.14 -14.40 -42.00
C ALA A 330 -19.19 -15.94 -41.83
N LYS A 331 -19.01 -16.46 -40.60
CA LYS A 331 -18.81 -17.89 -40.28
C LYS A 331 -17.68 -18.52 -41.10
N MET A 332 -16.67 -17.72 -41.46
CA MET A 332 -15.52 -18.19 -42.23
C MET A 332 -14.64 -19.08 -41.34
N PRO A 333 -14.26 -20.29 -41.78
CA PRO A 333 -13.31 -21.10 -41.02
C PRO A 333 -11.95 -20.39 -40.93
N ASN A 334 -11.34 -20.37 -39.74
CA ASN A 334 -10.04 -19.73 -39.50
C ASN A 334 -8.96 -20.15 -40.51
N ILE A 335 -8.93 -21.43 -40.89
CA ILE A 335 -8.00 -21.93 -41.91
C ILE A 335 -8.17 -21.25 -43.27
N VAL A 336 -9.41 -20.89 -43.67
CA VAL A 336 -9.68 -20.15 -44.92
C VAL A 336 -9.22 -18.70 -44.79
N TRP A 337 -9.51 -18.06 -43.65
CA TRP A 337 -9.07 -16.68 -43.36
C TRP A 337 -7.55 -16.56 -43.45
N TRP A 338 -6.83 -17.46 -42.78
CA TRP A 338 -5.37 -17.51 -42.84
C TRP A 338 -4.83 -17.97 -44.20
N LYS A 339 -5.51 -18.88 -44.91
CA LYS A 339 -5.09 -19.30 -46.27
C LYS A 339 -5.09 -18.12 -47.23
N THR A 340 -6.14 -17.30 -47.20
CA THR A 340 -6.21 -16.06 -48.01
C THR A 340 -5.17 -15.04 -47.55
N CYS A 341 -5.02 -14.79 -46.24
CA CYS A 341 -4.02 -13.86 -45.73
C CYS A 341 -2.59 -14.25 -46.15
N VAL A 342 -2.20 -15.52 -46.01
CA VAL A 342 -0.87 -16.03 -46.40
C VAL A 342 -0.67 -15.96 -47.92
N ARG A 343 -1.71 -16.26 -48.71
CA ARG A 343 -1.69 -16.14 -50.18
C ARG A 343 -1.41 -14.72 -50.64
N ASP A 344 -2.20 -13.77 -50.15
CA ASP A 344 -2.05 -12.36 -50.48
C ASP A 344 -0.70 -11.82 -50.00
N SER A 345 -0.14 -12.35 -48.91
CA SER A 345 1.21 -11.99 -48.43
C SER A 345 2.29 -12.36 -49.45
N PHE A 346 2.25 -13.57 -50.00
CA PHE A 346 3.20 -14.01 -51.05
C PHE A 346 3.00 -13.24 -52.35
N ILE A 347 1.76 -13.06 -52.81
CA ILE A 347 1.45 -12.31 -54.04
C ILE A 347 1.95 -10.87 -53.94
N ARG A 348 1.70 -10.17 -52.82
CA ARG A 348 2.17 -8.79 -52.59
C ARG A 348 3.70 -8.70 -52.45
N ALA A 349 4.36 -9.79 -52.06
CA ALA A 349 5.82 -9.89 -52.01
C ALA A 349 6.46 -10.23 -53.38
N GLY A 350 5.65 -10.49 -54.42
CA GLY A 350 6.10 -10.87 -55.77
C GLY A 350 6.33 -12.37 -55.97
N TYR A 351 5.76 -13.22 -55.10
CA TYR A 351 5.87 -14.68 -55.18
C TYR A 351 4.55 -15.29 -55.67
N HIS A 352 4.59 -15.90 -56.86
CA HIS A 352 3.46 -16.56 -57.48
C HIS A 352 3.71 -18.06 -57.52
N TYR A 353 3.12 -18.78 -56.57
CA TYR A 353 3.12 -20.25 -56.54
C TYR A 353 1.80 -20.78 -57.12
N ASP A 354 1.84 -21.95 -57.75
CA ASP A 354 0.65 -22.71 -58.11
C ASP A 354 -0.12 -23.20 -56.85
N GLU A 355 -1.37 -23.65 -57.02
CA GLU A 355 -2.22 -24.05 -55.90
C GLU A 355 -1.65 -25.25 -55.11
N GLU A 356 -0.98 -26.20 -55.76
CA GLU A 356 -0.45 -27.40 -55.09
C GLU A 356 0.80 -27.07 -54.26
N THR A 357 1.74 -26.32 -54.85
CA THR A 357 2.93 -25.79 -54.16
C THR A 357 2.52 -24.87 -53.02
N PHE A 358 1.60 -23.93 -53.26
CA PHE A 358 1.08 -23.04 -52.23
C PHE A 358 0.42 -23.82 -51.09
N GLU A 359 -0.41 -24.82 -51.38
CA GLU A 359 -1.08 -25.62 -50.35
C GLU A 359 -0.06 -26.36 -49.45
N LYS A 360 1.04 -26.89 -50.04
CA LYS A 360 2.13 -27.51 -49.26
C LYS A 360 2.84 -26.50 -48.35
N VAL A 361 3.15 -25.30 -48.85
CA VAL A 361 3.75 -24.21 -48.05
C VAL A 361 2.80 -23.75 -46.95
N PHE A 362 1.54 -23.46 -47.29
CA PHE A 362 0.52 -22.97 -46.37
C PHE A 362 0.26 -23.96 -45.24
N ARG A 363 0.13 -25.27 -45.52
CA ARG A 363 -0.05 -26.29 -44.47
C ARG A 363 1.08 -26.27 -43.44
N ARG A 364 2.33 -26.07 -43.87
CA ARG A 364 3.47 -25.95 -42.95
C ARG A 364 3.36 -24.68 -42.08
N ILE A 365 3.13 -23.51 -42.70
CA ILE A 365 2.95 -22.23 -41.98
C ILE A 365 1.79 -22.32 -40.97
N TYR A 366 0.63 -22.81 -41.41
CA TYR A 366 -0.58 -22.91 -40.58
C TYR A 366 -0.45 -23.91 -39.43
N ALA A 367 0.32 -24.98 -39.61
CA ALA A 367 0.67 -25.92 -38.54
C ALA A 367 1.65 -25.29 -37.54
N SER A 368 2.70 -24.61 -38.01
CA SER A 368 3.65 -23.90 -37.13
C SER A 368 2.95 -22.87 -36.25
N PHE A 369 2.20 -21.93 -36.82
CA PHE A 369 1.42 -20.93 -36.06
C PHE A 369 0.21 -21.51 -35.31
N GLY A 370 -0.12 -22.78 -35.53
CA GLY A 370 -1.09 -23.55 -34.74
C GLY A 370 -0.48 -24.30 -33.55
N SER A 371 0.81 -24.09 -33.25
CA SER A 371 1.56 -24.78 -32.19
C SER A 371 2.29 -23.77 -31.30
N SER A 372 2.98 -24.22 -30.25
CA SER A 372 3.87 -23.36 -29.44
C SER A 372 5.18 -22.97 -30.14
N ALA A 373 5.55 -23.59 -31.28
CA ALA A 373 6.86 -23.41 -31.92
C ALA A 373 7.26 -21.97 -32.35
N PRO A 374 6.34 -21.05 -32.71
CA PRO A 374 6.65 -19.65 -33.01
C PRO A 374 6.47 -18.71 -31.82
N TYR A 375 6.22 -19.22 -30.61
CA TYR A 375 5.92 -18.41 -29.44
C TYR A 375 6.92 -18.69 -28.30
N SER A 376 7.20 -17.67 -27.49
CA SER A 376 7.89 -17.81 -26.21
C SER A 376 7.09 -17.07 -25.14
N ILE A 377 6.75 -17.77 -24.05
CA ILE A 377 6.24 -17.13 -22.83
C ILE A 377 7.35 -16.24 -22.23
N PHE A 378 6.99 -15.11 -21.60
CA PHE A 378 7.96 -14.35 -20.80
C PHE A 378 8.11 -14.98 -19.39
N PRO A 379 9.31 -15.03 -18.79
CA PRO A 379 9.55 -15.76 -17.54
C PRO A 379 8.70 -15.31 -16.34
N ASP A 380 8.35 -14.03 -16.31
CA ASP A 380 7.51 -13.35 -15.30
C ASP A 380 6.02 -13.67 -15.43
N SER A 381 5.56 -14.24 -16.56
CA SER A 381 4.14 -14.39 -16.85
C SER A 381 3.42 -15.41 -15.97
N GLN A 382 3.90 -16.65 -15.88
CA GLN A 382 3.29 -17.65 -14.98
C GLN A 382 3.41 -17.25 -13.49
N PRO A 383 4.57 -16.73 -13.00
CA PRO A 383 4.66 -16.19 -11.64
C PRO A 383 3.67 -15.07 -11.34
N PHE A 384 3.48 -14.13 -12.27
CA PHE A 384 2.51 -13.04 -12.10
C PHE A 384 1.08 -13.57 -11.98
N LEU A 385 0.64 -14.43 -12.90
CA LEU A 385 -0.74 -14.94 -12.89
C LEU A 385 -1.05 -15.70 -11.59
N ARG A 386 -0.12 -16.53 -11.10
CA ARG A 386 -0.27 -17.22 -9.81
C ARG A 386 -0.29 -16.26 -8.63
N TRP A 387 0.57 -15.23 -8.64
CA TRP A 387 0.53 -14.18 -7.62
C TRP A 387 -0.82 -13.44 -7.58
N VAL A 388 -1.47 -13.20 -8.73
CA VAL A 388 -2.81 -12.60 -8.77
C VAL A 388 -3.84 -13.50 -8.08
N HIS A 389 -3.79 -14.82 -8.30
CA HIS A 389 -4.61 -15.78 -7.56
C HIS A 389 -4.27 -15.84 -6.05
N GLU A 390 -3.00 -15.72 -5.67
CA GLU A 390 -2.58 -15.61 -4.27
C GLU A 390 -3.12 -14.33 -3.58
N GLN A 391 -3.40 -13.26 -4.32
CA GLN A 391 -4.11 -12.07 -3.80
C GLN A 391 -5.63 -12.27 -3.71
N GLY A 392 -6.17 -13.44 -4.09
CA GLY A 392 -7.61 -13.73 -4.10
C GLY A 392 -8.38 -13.09 -5.26
N LEU A 393 -7.67 -12.65 -6.31
CA LEU A 393 -8.25 -11.96 -7.47
C LEU A 393 -8.49 -12.95 -8.61
N LYS A 394 -9.53 -12.71 -9.41
CA LYS A 394 -9.73 -13.46 -10.67
C LYS A 394 -8.74 -13.01 -11.75
N VAL A 395 -8.28 -13.94 -12.56
CA VAL A 395 -7.44 -13.68 -13.73
C VAL A 395 -8.26 -13.84 -15.00
N GLY A 396 -8.35 -12.79 -15.81
CA GLY A 396 -8.99 -12.81 -17.13
C GLY A 396 -8.02 -12.63 -18.28
N ILE A 397 -8.32 -13.19 -19.45
CA ILE A 397 -7.59 -12.92 -20.71
C ILE A 397 -8.49 -12.11 -21.66
N ILE A 398 -7.97 -11.05 -22.29
CA ILE A 398 -8.68 -10.25 -23.31
C ILE A 398 -7.75 -10.03 -24.49
N SER A 399 -7.96 -10.72 -25.62
CA SER A 399 -7.02 -10.66 -26.75
C SER A 399 -7.66 -10.73 -28.14
N ASN A 400 -7.00 -10.06 -29.10
CA ASN A 400 -7.38 -10.08 -30.52
C ASN A 400 -6.85 -11.34 -31.19
N ALA A 401 -7.34 -12.49 -30.73
CA ALA A 401 -6.87 -13.81 -31.09
C ALA A 401 -8.03 -14.76 -31.43
N GLU A 402 -7.69 -15.84 -32.11
CA GLU A 402 -8.61 -16.93 -32.47
C GLU A 402 -8.62 -18.07 -31.45
N TYR A 403 -9.54 -19.02 -31.62
CA TYR A 403 -9.75 -20.14 -30.69
C TYR A 403 -8.49 -20.95 -30.36
N ARG A 404 -7.55 -21.12 -31.30
CA ARG A 404 -6.29 -21.86 -31.07
C ARG A 404 -5.41 -21.24 -29.98
N TYR A 405 -5.54 -19.93 -29.69
CA TYR A 405 -4.83 -19.34 -28.54
C TYR A 405 -5.33 -19.92 -27.21
N ARG A 406 -6.66 -20.05 -27.06
CA ARG A 406 -7.32 -20.66 -25.90
C ARG A 406 -7.03 -22.16 -25.81
N ASP A 407 -7.23 -22.87 -26.92
CA ASP A 407 -7.37 -24.33 -26.92
C ASP A 407 -6.04 -25.07 -27.16
N VAL A 408 -5.01 -24.40 -27.67
CA VAL A 408 -3.74 -25.04 -28.06
C VAL A 408 -2.52 -24.26 -27.57
N ILE A 409 -2.39 -22.98 -27.93
CA ILE A 409 -1.13 -22.23 -27.77
C ILE A 409 -0.83 -21.93 -26.29
N LEU A 410 -1.79 -21.38 -25.53
CA LEU A 410 -1.58 -21.10 -24.10
C LEU A 410 -1.35 -22.38 -23.28
N PRO A 411 -2.14 -23.47 -23.44
CA PRO A 411 -1.83 -24.75 -22.80
C PRO A 411 -0.47 -25.34 -23.19
N ALA A 412 -0.05 -25.23 -24.46
CA ALA A 412 1.26 -25.71 -24.92
C ALA A 412 2.45 -24.81 -24.48
N LEU A 413 2.17 -23.69 -23.81
CA LEU A 413 3.14 -22.80 -23.15
C LEU A 413 3.00 -22.84 -21.61
N GLY A 414 2.22 -23.78 -21.06
CA GLY A 414 2.05 -23.97 -19.62
C GLY A 414 1.14 -22.94 -18.93
N VAL A 415 0.24 -22.28 -19.67
CA VAL A 415 -0.71 -21.28 -19.14
C VAL A 415 -2.12 -21.83 -19.29
N HIS A 416 -2.60 -22.56 -18.28
CA HIS A 416 -3.83 -23.35 -18.40
C HIS A 416 -5.05 -22.66 -17.76
N GLN A 417 -6.23 -22.84 -18.37
CA GLN A 417 -7.48 -22.37 -17.79
C GLN A 417 -7.80 -23.19 -16.53
N GLY A 418 -8.21 -22.52 -15.46
CA GLY A 418 -8.51 -23.11 -14.16
C GLY A 418 -7.32 -23.21 -13.20
N THR A 419 -6.07 -22.99 -13.66
CA THR A 419 -4.87 -22.94 -12.80
C THR A 419 -4.12 -21.62 -12.89
N ASP A 420 -4.01 -21.04 -14.08
CA ASP A 420 -3.29 -19.79 -14.31
C ASP A 420 -4.22 -18.68 -14.84
N TRP A 421 -5.45 -19.00 -15.28
CA TRP A 421 -6.49 -18.01 -15.59
C TRP A 421 -7.92 -18.57 -15.51
N ASP A 422 -8.89 -17.76 -15.09
CA ASP A 422 -10.29 -18.18 -14.86
C ASP A 422 -11.13 -18.16 -16.13
N PHE A 423 -11.08 -17.05 -16.88
CA PHE A 423 -11.90 -16.82 -18.08
C PHE A 423 -11.14 -16.06 -19.16
N GLY A 424 -11.56 -16.20 -20.41
CA GLY A 424 -10.93 -15.52 -21.54
C GLY A 424 -11.95 -14.97 -22.52
N VAL A 425 -11.57 -13.91 -23.21
CA VAL A 425 -12.37 -13.17 -24.21
C VAL A 425 -11.48 -13.03 -25.45
N PHE A 426 -11.72 -13.90 -26.44
CA PHE A 426 -10.87 -14.05 -27.62
C PHE A 426 -11.66 -13.63 -28.85
N SER A 427 -11.22 -12.58 -29.56
CA SER A 427 -12.06 -11.92 -30.58
C SER A 427 -12.67 -12.85 -31.63
N GLY A 428 -11.95 -13.88 -32.10
CA GLY A 428 -12.47 -14.85 -33.06
C GLY A 428 -13.61 -15.74 -32.52
N ILE A 429 -13.71 -15.89 -31.20
CA ILE A 429 -14.79 -16.60 -30.52
C ILE A 429 -15.99 -15.68 -30.27
N GLU A 430 -15.76 -14.39 -29.98
CA GLU A 430 -16.82 -13.46 -29.53
C GLU A 430 -17.40 -12.56 -30.63
N GLY A 431 -16.73 -12.43 -31.78
CA GLY A 431 -17.12 -11.48 -32.84
C GLY A 431 -16.90 -10.01 -32.49
N VAL A 432 -16.11 -9.71 -31.45
CA VAL A 432 -15.73 -8.36 -31.02
C VAL A 432 -14.24 -8.31 -30.72
N GLU A 433 -13.54 -7.30 -31.24
CA GLU A 433 -12.09 -7.10 -31.07
C GLU A 433 -11.72 -5.73 -30.52
N LYS A 434 -10.59 -5.64 -29.81
CA LYS A 434 -9.98 -4.38 -29.39
C LYS A 434 -9.63 -3.53 -30.63
N PRO A 435 -9.96 -2.23 -30.68
CA PRO A 435 -10.27 -1.36 -29.54
C PRO A 435 -11.77 -1.16 -29.25
N ASN A 436 -12.67 -2.07 -29.65
CA ASN A 436 -14.10 -1.91 -29.36
C ASN A 436 -14.37 -2.14 -27.86
N PRO A 437 -14.90 -1.16 -27.09
CA PRO A 437 -15.12 -1.29 -25.64
C PRO A 437 -15.96 -2.50 -25.22
N LYS A 438 -16.84 -3.00 -26.10
CA LYS A 438 -17.69 -4.16 -25.84
C LYS A 438 -16.93 -5.45 -25.48
N ILE A 439 -15.66 -5.59 -25.88
CA ILE A 439 -14.84 -6.74 -25.47
C ILE A 439 -14.51 -6.69 -23.97
N TYR A 440 -14.37 -5.49 -23.41
CA TYR A 440 -14.16 -5.26 -21.98
C TYR A 440 -15.45 -5.44 -21.18
N GLU A 441 -16.58 -4.92 -21.68
CA GLU A 441 -17.91 -5.18 -21.09
C GLU A 441 -18.20 -6.69 -20.98
N LEU A 442 -17.76 -7.49 -21.97
CA LEU A 442 -17.90 -8.94 -21.98
C LEU A 442 -16.97 -9.62 -20.96
N ALA A 443 -15.77 -9.07 -20.74
CA ALA A 443 -14.86 -9.50 -19.69
C ALA A 443 -15.43 -9.24 -18.28
N LEU A 444 -15.99 -8.04 -18.03
CA LEU A 444 -16.64 -7.70 -16.75
C LEU A 444 -17.82 -8.65 -16.45
N LYS A 445 -18.61 -9.00 -17.47
CA LYS A 445 -19.69 -10.00 -17.36
C LYS A 445 -19.13 -11.38 -16.99
N ARG A 446 -18.09 -11.87 -17.67
CA ARG A 446 -17.44 -13.17 -17.35
C ARG A 446 -16.72 -13.20 -16.01
N ALA A 447 -16.22 -12.07 -15.53
CA ALA A 447 -15.67 -11.95 -14.18
C ALA A 447 -16.74 -12.10 -13.07
N GLY A 448 -18.03 -11.98 -13.40
CA GLY A 448 -19.16 -12.11 -12.49
C GLY A 448 -20.01 -10.84 -12.36
N ASN A 449 -20.07 -10.03 -13.42
CA ASN A 449 -20.68 -8.69 -13.43
C ASN A 449 -20.01 -7.74 -12.42
N LEU A 450 -18.67 -7.70 -12.42
CA LEU A 450 -17.91 -6.73 -11.62
C LEU A 450 -18.10 -5.30 -12.17
N SER A 451 -18.00 -4.32 -11.29
CA SER A 451 -17.91 -2.90 -11.68
C SER A 451 -16.58 -2.63 -12.40
N PRO A 452 -16.51 -1.71 -13.38
CA PRO A 452 -15.26 -1.41 -14.09
C PRO A 452 -14.10 -1.05 -13.15
N ASP A 453 -14.35 -0.27 -12.10
CA ASP A 453 -13.35 0.16 -11.11
C ASP A 453 -12.87 -0.96 -10.17
N GLU A 454 -13.55 -2.11 -10.13
CA GLU A 454 -13.07 -3.34 -9.47
C GLU A 454 -12.09 -4.12 -10.37
N VAL A 455 -11.77 -3.65 -11.58
CA VAL A 455 -10.98 -4.42 -12.56
C VAL A 455 -9.85 -3.60 -13.20
N LEU A 456 -8.67 -4.24 -13.28
CA LEU A 456 -7.50 -3.74 -14.00
C LEU A 456 -7.34 -4.46 -15.34
N HIS A 457 -6.92 -3.74 -16.38
CA HIS A 457 -6.39 -4.31 -17.62
C HIS A 457 -4.89 -4.04 -17.77
N ILE A 458 -4.13 -5.04 -18.21
CA ILE A 458 -2.72 -4.94 -18.54
C ILE A 458 -2.53 -5.39 -20.00
N GLY A 459 -1.94 -4.52 -20.82
CA GLY A 459 -1.69 -4.78 -22.25
C GLY A 459 -0.41 -4.08 -22.75
N ASP A 460 -0.11 -4.18 -24.04
CA ASP A 460 1.09 -3.60 -24.66
C ASP A 460 0.78 -2.36 -25.53
N SER A 461 -0.49 -2.10 -25.87
CA SER A 461 -0.86 -1.08 -26.85
C SER A 461 -1.80 -0.02 -26.27
N MET A 462 -1.33 1.23 -26.23
CA MET A 462 -2.15 2.40 -25.87
C MET A 462 -3.51 2.43 -26.59
N ARG A 463 -3.51 2.17 -27.91
CA ARG A 463 -4.72 2.19 -28.75
C ARG A 463 -5.65 1.00 -28.49
N LYS A 464 -5.13 -0.21 -28.29
CA LYS A 464 -5.97 -1.43 -28.18
C LYS A 464 -6.39 -1.71 -26.75
N ASP A 465 -5.55 -1.37 -25.77
CA ASP A 465 -5.66 -1.88 -24.41
C ASP A 465 -6.01 -0.77 -23.42
N TYR A 466 -5.17 0.28 -23.35
CA TYR A 466 -5.30 1.32 -22.34
C TYR A 466 -6.52 2.23 -22.55
N VAL A 467 -6.65 2.85 -23.73
CA VAL A 467 -7.75 3.78 -24.05
C VAL A 467 -9.13 3.11 -23.97
N PRO A 468 -9.40 1.94 -24.59
CA PRO A 468 -10.74 1.38 -24.54
C PRO A 468 -11.12 0.82 -23.16
N ALA A 469 -10.18 0.25 -22.39
CA ALA A 469 -10.46 -0.17 -21.00
C ALA A 469 -10.80 1.04 -20.11
N THR A 470 -9.97 2.08 -20.13
CA THR A 470 -10.22 3.32 -19.36
C THR A 470 -11.50 4.05 -19.80
N SER A 471 -11.87 3.97 -21.08
CA SER A 471 -13.11 4.61 -21.59
C SER A 471 -14.41 4.05 -21.00
N ILE A 472 -14.40 2.84 -20.41
CA ILE A 472 -15.54 2.28 -19.66
C ILE A 472 -15.35 2.34 -18.13
N GLY A 473 -14.31 3.03 -17.65
CA GLY A 473 -14.02 3.18 -16.22
C GLY A 473 -13.13 2.10 -15.60
N MET A 474 -12.55 1.18 -16.39
CA MET A 474 -11.57 0.23 -15.85
C MET A 474 -10.25 0.93 -15.53
N HIS A 475 -9.53 0.39 -14.54
CA HIS A 475 -8.11 0.70 -14.39
C HIS A 475 -7.32 0.06 -15.54
N ALA A 476 -6.25 0.71 -16.01
CA ALA A 476 -5.40 0.17 -17.07
C ALA A 476 -3.91 0.48 -16.85
N LEU A 477 -3.06 -0.40 -17.36
CA LEU A 477 -1.60 -0.34 -17.30
C LEU A 477 -0.99 -0.84 -18.61
N LEU A 478 0.12 -0.25 -19.03
CA LEU A 478 0.85 -0.63 -20.25
C LEU A 478 2.18 -1.30 -19.91
N LEU A 479 2.54 -2.32 -20.69
CA LEU A 479 3.87 -2.92 -20.70
C LEU A 479 4.66 -2.46 -21.92
N ASP A 480 5.91 -2.09 -21.70
CA ASP A 480 6.88 -1.66 -22.73
C ASP A 480 8.07 -2.63 -22.77
N ARG A 481 7.77 -3.92 -22.99
CA ARG A 481 8.77 -5.00 -23.02
C ARG A 481 9.83 -4.84 -24.12
N PHE A 482 9.57 -3.99 -25.12
CA PHE A 482 10.39 -3.85 -26.32
C PHE A 482 11.05 -2.48 -26.49
N LYS A 483 10.91 -1.54 -25.54
CA LYS A 483 11.44 -0.16 -25.60
C LYS A 483 10.93 0.61 -26.83
N THR A 484 9.61 0.64 -26.93
CA THR A 484 8.82 1.25 -28.00
C THR A 484 9.04 2.76 -28.05
N SER A 485 9.21 3.35 -29.23
CA SER A 485 9.33 4.80 -29.44
C SER A 485 8.24 5.60 -28.74
N ASP A 486 7.01 5.08 -28.80
CA ASP A 486 5.79 5.76 -28.40
C ASP A 486 5.60 5.76 -26.87
N ALA A 487 6.38 4.94 -26.14
CA ALA A 487 6.22 4.73 -24.71
C ALA A 487 6.47 6.02 -23.88
N ASP A 488 7.29 6.94 -24.38
CA ASP A 488 7.47 8.26 -23.77
C ASP A 488 6.29 9.20 -24.02
N GLU A 489 5.52 9.01 -25.09
CA GLU A 489 4.25 9.72 -25.28
C GLU A 489 3.16 9.13 -24.39
N TRP A 490 3.15 7.81 -24.19
CA TRP A 490 2.24 7.13 -23.27
C TRP A 490 2.47 7.57 -21.82
N ARG A 491 3.74 7.70 -21.39
CA ARG A 491 4.10 8.28 -20.09
C ARG A 491 3.65 9.74 -19.96
N LYS A 492 3.82 10.55 -21.01
CA LYS A 492 3.34 11.96 -21.05
C LYS A 492 1.82 12.10 -21.02
N SER A 493 1.07 11.11 -21.52
CA SER A 493 -0.40 11.09 -21.40
C SER A 493 -0.90 10.61 -20.03
N GLY A 494 -0.01 10.42 -19.04
CA GLY A 494 -0.36 9.96 -17.69
C GLY A 494 -0.61 8.45 -17.57
N ALA A 495 -0.31 7.65 -18.60
CA ALA A 495 -0.42 6.20 -18.49
C ALA A 495 0.73 5.62 -17.67
N VAL A 496 0.43 4.60 -16.86
CA VAL A 496 1.43 3.80 -16.17
C VAL A 496 2.05 2.85 -17.18
N VAL A 497 3.33 3.03 -17.48
CA VAL A 497 4.08 2.22 -18.47
C VAL A 497 5.28 1.57 -17.79
N LEU A 498 5.29 0.25 -17.70
CA LEU A 498 6.27 -0.56 -16.96
C LEU A 498 7.01 -1.55 -17.89
N PRO A 499 8.22 -2.02 -17.56
CA PRO A 499 8.98 -2.90 -18.44
C PRO A 499 8.38 -4.31 -18.58
N ASP A 500 7.76 -4.85 -17.53
CA ASP A 500 7.32 -6.25 -17.42
C ASP A 500 6.26 -6.45 -16.32
N LEU A 501 5.79 -7.69 -16.11
CA LEU A 501 4.77 -8.01 -15.12
C LEU A 501 5.32 -8.10 -13.68
N GLU A 502 6.62 -8.35 -13.48
CA GLU A 502 7.21 -8.31 -12.14
C GLU A 502 7.22 -6.85 -11.64
N ALA A 503 7.61 -5.90 -12.49
CA ALA A 503 7.44 -4.47 -12.24
C ALA A 503 5.96 -4.07 -12.06
N ALA A 504 5.01 -4.69 -12.77
CA ALA A 504 3.58 -4.45 -12.55
C ALA A 504 3.09 -4.94 -11.18
N LYS A 505 3.57 -6.09 -10.72
CA LYS A 505 3.36 -6.63 -9.36
C LYS A 505 4.03 -5.76 -8.31
N GLU A 506 5.26 -5.28 -8.53
CA GLU A 506 5.93 -4.31 -7.67
C GLU A 506 5.17 -2.98 -7.61
N TRP A 507 4.63 -2.49 -8.72
CA TRP A 507 3.83 -1.26 -8.75
C TRP A 507 2.49 -1.43 -8.00
N LEU A 508 1.77 -2.53 -8.24
CA LEU A 508 0.53 -2.85 -7.52
C LEU A 508 0.76 -3.08 -6.01
N THR A 509 1.94 -3.55 -5.63
CA THR A 509 2.32 -3.75 -4.23
C THR A 509 2.86 -2.46 -3.59
N SER A 510 3.60 -1.62 -4.32
CA SER A 510 4.13 -0.34 -3.84
C SER A 510 3.09 0.78 -3.79
N GLN A 511 1.93 0.59 -4.41
CA GLN A 511 0.67 1.28 -4.07
C GLN A 511 0.23 1.04 -2.59
N LYS A 512 0.90 0.16 -1.83
CA LYS A 512 0.80 0.02 -0.36
C LYS A 512 1.99 0.61 0.41
N SER A 513 3.08 1.04 -0.23
CA SER A 513 4.35 1.37 0.44
C SER A 513 5.14 2.57 -0.13
N ALA A 514 4.59 3.34 -1.07
CA ALA A 514 5.07 4.68 -1.39
C ALA A 514 5.01 5.58 -0.15
N SER A 515 6.18 5.80 0.48
CA SER A 515 6.36 6.31 1.86
C SER A 515 7.52 7.27 2.00
#